data_AF-R7XMN0-F1
#
_entry.id   AF-R7XMN0-F1
#
_cell.length_a   1.000
_cell.length_b   1.000
_cell.length_c   1.000
_cell.angle_alpha   90.00
_cell.angle_beta   90.00
_cell.angle_gamma   90.00
#
_symmetry.space_group_name_H-M   'P 1'
#
loop_
_entity.id
_entity.type
_entity.pdbx_description
1 polymer ?
#
loop_
_entity_poly.entity_id
_entity_poly.type
_entity_poly.pdbx_seq_one_letter_code
_entity_poly.pdbx_strand_id
1 'polypeptide(L)'
;MTVKSRPAAAKATILAMPTFANVPETSLFRFGRLAALAVAACAVLMPLREARAQTSAPAAPPAANGQRDFAAERKAVEDSRAWTNYRFAAAERECYGKFFVNHCINSAKEVQREELQVLRKRELEVGEAERAYRAAERDREQALRRAEFEASQPKRSASEQSSRDAFQKKQQEQQLREAQRQGEAPQRAANAQAYEKKQSDFDARMQEAQQKGAEQARQRQENVKAYEAKQRDLERRQKELEERRAKAKEQQGQASAPRPFGF
;
A
#
# COMPACT_ATOMS: atom_id res chain seq x y z
N MET A 1 2.88 -25.13 -13.75
CA MET A 1 2.77 -23.70 -14.09
C MET A 1 1.44 -23.48 -14.80
N THR A 2 0.45 -22.94 -14.10
CA THR A 2 -0.88 -22.62 -14.65
C THR A 2 -1.35 -21.33 -13.98
N VAL A 3 -1.18 -20.21 -14.68
CA VAL A 3 -1.59 -18.87 -14.25
C VAL A 3 -3.02 -18.64 -14.73
N LYS A 4 -3.95 -18.41 -13.80
CA LYS A 4 -5.36 -18.13 -14.09
C LYS A 4 -5.53 -16.62 -14.26
N SER A 5 -5.96 -16.21 -15.45
CA SER A 5 -6.21 -14.81 -15.84
C SER A 5 -7.48 -14.26 -15.15
N ARG A 6 -7.40 -12.99 -14.74
CA ARG A 6 -8.53 -12.20 -14.19
C ARG A 6 -9.22 -11.41 -15.31
N PRO A 7 -10.56 -11.31 -15.36
CA PRO A 7 -11.23 -10.46 -16.32
C PRO A 7 -11.34 -8.99 -15.85
N ALA A 8 -11.47 -8.13 -16.86
CA ALA A 8 -11.35 -6.68 -16.84
C ALA A 8 -12.48 -5.93 -16.14
N ALA A 9 -12.13 -4.73 -15.66
CA ALA A 9 -13.01 -3.76 -15.01
C ALA A 9 -14.13 -3.25 -15.94
N ALA A 10 -15.36 -3.32 -15.45
CA ALA A 10 -16.52 -2.68 -16.06
C ALA A 10 -16.53 -1.17 -15.77
N LYS A 11 -16.62 -0.36 -16.83
CA LYS A 11 -16.80 1.10 -16.77
C LYS A 11 -18.22 1.42 -16.31
N ALA A 12 -18.36 2.06 -15.15
CA ALA A 12 -19.62 2.62 -14.69
C ALA A 12 -19.94 3.88 -15.50
N THR A 13 -21.06 3.85 -16.23
CA THR A 13 -21.63 4.99 -16.94
C THR A 13 -22.46 5.80 -15.94
N ILE A 14 -22.01 7.01 -15.62
CA ILE A 14 -22.74 7.96 -14.78
C ILE A 14 -23.73 8.69 -15.68
N LEU A 15 -25.02 8.40 -15.53
CA LEU A 15 -26.10 9.17 -16.15
C LEU A 15 -26.41 10.41 -15.29
N ALA A 16 -26.44 11.53 -15.98
CA ALA A 16 -26.60 12.89 -15.46
C ALA A 16 -27.98 13.12 -14.82
N MET A 17 -27.98 13.82 -13.69
CA MET A 17 -29.17 14.43 -13.10
C MET A 17 -29.56 15.70 -13.87
N PRO A 18 -30.85 15.97 -14.08
CA PRO A 18 -31.29 17.23 -14.68
C PRO A 18 -31.17 18.39 -13.67
N THR A 19 -30.42 19.40 -14.10
CA THR A 19 -30.32 20.72 -13.49
C THR A 19 -31.64 21.48 -13.65
N PHE A 20 -32.30 21.85 -12.56
CA PHE A 20 -33.37 22.83 -12.58
C PHE A 20 -32.79 24.21 -12.87
N ALA A 21 -33.12 24.72 -14.05
CA ALA A 21 -32.84 26.07 -14.48
C ALA A 21 -33.85 27.04 -13.86
N ASN A 22 -33.31 28.14 -13.31
CA ASN A 22 -33.77 29.52 -13.52
C ASN A 22 -35.23 29.87 -13.17
N VAL A 23 -35.43 30.50 -12.01
CA VAL A 23 -36.63 31.31 -11.72
C VAL A 23 -36.14 32.75 -11.45
N PRO A 24 -36.63 33.76 -12.19
CA PRO A 24 -36.15 35.12 -12.05
C PRO A 24 -36.71 35.78 -10.79
N GLU A 25 -35.81 36.35 -10.00
CA GLU A 25 -36.10 37.43 -9.06
C GLU A 25 -36.58 38.65 -9.87
N THR A 26 -37.81 39.11 -9.61
CA THR A 26 -38.20 40.52 -9.47
C THR A 26 -39.71 40.67 -9.61
N SER A 27 -40.24 41.65 -8.88
CA SER A 27 -41.62 42.14 -8.85
C SER A 27 -42.47 41.60 -7.69
N LEU A 28 -43.06 42.55 -6.97
CA LEU A 28 -44.03 42.41 -5.86
C LEU A 28 -43.49 42.49 -4.42
N PHE A 29 -42.48 43.33 -4.18
CA PHE A 29 -42.57 44.25 -3.04
C PHE A 29 -43.48 45.42 -3.46
N ARG A 30 -44.79 45.35 -3.18
CA ARG A 30 -45.69 46.52 -3.04
C ARG A 30 -47.15 46.18 -2.71
N PHE A 31 -47.42 45.38 -1.68
CA PHE A 31 -48.72 45.49 -0.97
C PHE A 31 -48.56 45.28 0.54
N GLY A 32 -48.60 46.40 1.27
CA GLY A 32 -49.12 46.59 2.64
C GLY A 32 -48.68 45.57 3.69
N ARG A 33 -47.64 45.85 4.49
CA ARG A 33 -47.76 46.59 5.76
C ARG A 33 -49.19 46.90 6.25
N LEU A 34 -50.06 45.91 6.46
CA LEU A 34 -51.25 46.00 7.33
C LEU A 34 -51.72 44.59 7.77
N ALA A 35 -50.84 43.81 8.39
CA ALA A 35 -51.24 42.55 9.04
C ALA A 35 -50.37 42.23 10.27
N ALA A 36 -49.85 43.26 10.93
CA ALA A 36 -49.14 43.15 12.19
C ALA A 36 -49.81 44.07 13.21
N LEU A 37 -51.04 43.74 13.61
CA LEU A 37 -51.76 44.27 14.79
C LEU A 37 -53.12 43.57 14.98
N ALA A 38 -53.19 42.24 14.82
CA ALA A 38 -54.43 41.48 15.04
C ALA A 38 -54.21 40.05 15.57
N VAL A 39 -53.16 39.82 16.36
CA VAL A 39 -52.97 38.55 17.12
C VAL A 39 -52.74 38.81 18.62
N ALA A 40 -52.68 40.07 19.06
CA ALA A 40 -52.36 40.44 20.44
C ALA A 40 -53.59 40.71 21.35
N ALA A 41 -54.80 40.22 21.02
CA ALA A 41 -56.02 40.53 21.79
C ALA A 41 -57.04 39.38 21.95
N CYS A 42 -56.61 38.11 21.90
CA CYS A 42 -57.44 36.97 22.33
C CYS A 42 -56.72 36.01 23.30
N ALA A 43 -55.78 36.54 24.08
CA ALA A 43 -55.02 35.79 25.07
C ALA A 43 -55.55 35.96 26.50
N VAL A 44 -56.87 35.93 26.72
CA VAL A 44 -57.46 35.72 28.06
C VAL A 44 -58.82 35.05 27.85
N LEU A 45 -59.09 33.93 28.53
CA LEU A 45 -60.30 33.06 28.46
C LEU A 45 -60.23 31.86 27.50
N MET A 46 -59.18 31.05 27.62
CA MET A 46 -59.28 29.60 27.41
C MET A 46 -58.88 28.87 28.69
N PRO A 47 -59.66 27.85 29.14
CA PRO A 47 -59.32 27.08 30.32
C PRO A 47 -58.00 26.34 30.09
N LEU A 48 -57.09 26.42 31.07
CA LEU A 48 -55.86 25.63 31.10
C LEU A 48 -56.21 24.14 31.07
N ARG A 49 -56.25 23.59 29.87
CA ARG A 49 -56.11 22.17 29.64
C ARG A 49 -54.61 21.89 29.80
N GLU A 50 -54.23 21.23 30.89
CA GLU A 50 -52.88 20.69 31.07
C GLU A 50 -52.54 19.84 29.85
N ALA A 51 -51.86 20.43 28.88
CA ALA A 51 -51.16 19.72 27.85
C ALA A 51 -49.95 19.07 28.54
N ARG A 52 -50.19 17.89 29.14
CA ARG A 52 -49.11 16.92 29.34
C ARG A 52 -48.60 16.60 27.95
N ALA A 53 -47.57 17.32 27.51
CA ALA A 53 -46.66 16.85 26.50
C ALA A 53 -46.09 15.54 27.07
N GLN A 54 -46.69 14.42 26.69
CA GLN A 54 -46.09 13.12 26.84
C GLN A 54 -44.90 13.11 25.88
N THR A 55 -43.77 13.69 26.32
CA THR A 55 -42.48 13.21 25.88
C THR A 55 -42.46 11.75 26.27
N SER A 56 -42.79 10.87 25.33
CA SER A 56 -42.44 9.46 25.45
C SER A 56 -40.92 9.40 25.46
N ALA A 57 -40.34 9.56 26.65
CA ALA A 57 -39.01 9.02 26.90
C ALA A 57 -39.10 7.54 26.52
N PRO A 58 -38.18 7.01 25.70
CA PRO A 58 -38.11 5.57 25.52
C PRO A 58 -37.99 4.99 26.91
N ALA A 59 -38.96 4.17 27.32
CA ALA A 59 -38.86 3.40 28.53
C ALA A 59 -37.55 2.64 28.43
N ALA A 60 -36.57 3.02 29.26
CA ALA A 60 -35.35 2.24 29.38
C ALA A 60 -35.82 0.81 29.69
N PRO A 61 -35.40 -0.20 28.90
CA PRO A 61 -35.80 -1.56 29.16
C PRO A 61 -35.43 -1.86 30.62
N PRO A 62 -36.29 -2.54 31.40
CA PRO A 62 -35.92 -2.95 32.74
C PRO A 62 -34.57 -3.64 32.61
N ALA A 63 -33.58 -3.18 33.40
CA ALA A 63 -32.27 -3.79 33.45
C ALA A 63 -32.48 -5.23 33.93
N ALA A 64 -32.62 -6.14 32.97
CA ALA A 64 -32.65 -7.57 33.22
C ALA A 64 -31.24 -7.93 33.70
N ASN A 65 -31.09 -7.97 35.02
CA ASN A 65 -29.93 -8.52 35.69
C ASN A 65 -29.90 -10.01 35.34
N GLY A 66 -28.96 -10.38 34.47
CA GLY A 66 -28.82 -11.71 33.88
C GLY A 66 -28.97 -11.65 32.37
N GLN A 67 -27.88 -11.92 31.63
CA GLN A 67 -27.91 -12.06 30.18
C GLN A 67 -28.90 -13.17 29.82
N ARG A 68 -30.04 -12.84 29.19
CA ARG A 68 -31.01 -13.85 28.75
C ARG A 68 -30.33 -14.81 27.78
N ASP A 69 -30.42 -16.10 28.08
CA ASP A 69 -29.94 -17.14 27.18
C ASP A 69 -31.05 -17.52 26.19
N PHE A 70 -31.14 -16.76 25.10
CA PHE A 70 -32.11 -17.03 24.04
C PHE A 70 -31.93 -18.42 23.39
N ALA A 71 -30.72 -19.01 23.43
CA ALA A 71 -30.50 -20.34 22.88
C ALA A 71 -31.10 -21.42 23.78
N ALA A 72 -30.92 -21.32 25.10
CA ALA A 72 -31.55 -22.21 26.06
C ALA A 72 -33.09 -22.07 26.04
N GLU A 73 -33.61 -20.84 25.92
CA GLU A 73 -35.05 -20.60 25.83
C GLU A 73 -35.67 -21.25 24.59
N ARG A 74 -35.04 -21.10 23.41
CA ARG A 74 -35.51 -21.77 22.17
C ARG A 74 -35.49 -23.29 22.31
N LYS A 75 -34.39 -23.84 22.85
CA LYS A 75 -34.25 -25.28 23.08
C LYS A 75 -35.34 -25.83 24.00
N ALA A 76 -35.65 -25.11 25.08
CA ALA A 76 -36.73 -25.51 26.00
C ALA A 76 -38.11 -25.55 25.30
N VAL A 77 -38.36 -24.66 24.35
CA VAL A 77 -39.59 -24.66 23.55
C VAL A 77 -39.62 -25.83 22.55
N GLU A 78 -38.49 -26.11 21.90
CA GLU A 78 -38.33 -27.28 21.03
C GLU A 78 -38.53 -28.60 21.78
N ASP A 79 -37.93 -28.74 22.95
CA ASP A 79 -38.09 -29.91 23.83
C ASP A 79 -39.55 -30.08 24.28
N SER A 80 -40.21 -28.97 24.63
CA SER A 80 -41.64 -28.97 24.99
C SER A 80 -42.52 -29.43 23.81
N ARG A 81 -42.18 -28.99 22.60
CA ARG A 81 -42.89 -29.38 21.37
C ARG A 81 -42.70 -30.86 21.05
N ALA A 82 -41.47 -31.38 21.22
CA ALA A 82 -41.19 -32.80 21.07
C ALA A 82 -42.00 -33.64 22.07
N TRP A 83 -42.11 -33.19 23.31
CA TRP A 83 -42.90 -33.87 24.34
C TRP A 83 -44.41 -33.85 24.07
N THR A 84 -44.97 -32.72 23.64
CA THR A 84 -46.38 -32.64 23.19
C THR A 84 -46.65 -33.60 22.03
N ASN A 85 -45.75 -33.68 21.05
CA ASN A 85 -45.89 -34.62 19.94
C ASN A 85 -45.78 -36.08 20.37
N TYR A 86 -44.88 -36.39 21.30
CA TYR A 86 -44.77 -37.72 21.90
C TYR A 86 -46.06 -38.12 22.62
N ARG A 87 -46.63 -37.21 23.44
CA ARG A 87 -47.89 -37.46 24.14
C ARG A 87 -49.06 -37.67 23.19
N PHE A 88 -49.14 -36.88 22.13
CA PHE A 88 -50.15 -37.08 21.09
C PHE A 88 -50.01 -38.46 20.44
N ALA A 89 -48.79 -38.87 20.05
CA ALA A 89 -48.56 -40.20 19.47
C ALA A 89 -48.91 -41.35 20.42
N ALA A 90 -48.62 -41.19 21.72
CA ALA A 90 -49.03 -42.16 22.74
C ALA A 90 -50.57 -42.23 22.87
N ALA A 91 -51.23 -41.08 22.97
CA ALA A 91 -52.69 -41.00 23.05
C ALA A 91 -53.38 -41.56 21.80
N GLU A 92 -52.79 -41.38 20.61
CA GLU A 92 -53.30 -41.94 19.37
C GLU A 92 -53.32 -43.49 19.42
N ARG A 93 -52.23 -44.10 19.91
CA ARG A 93 -52.16 -45.56 20.10
C ARG A 93 -53.20 -46.07 21.10
N GLU A 94 -53.42 -45.34 22.19
CA GLU A 94 -54.47 -45.67 23.17
C GLU A 94 -55.88 -45.53 22.59
N CYS A 95 -56.11 -44.58 21.67
CA CYS A 95 -57.41 -44.37 21.05
C CYS A 95 -57.87 -45.56 20.19
N TYR A 96 -56.95 -46.28 19.55
CA TYR A 96 -57.29 -47.48 18.78
C TYR A 96 -57.83 -48.64 19.64
N GLY A 97 -57.61 -48.61 20.96
CA GLY A 97 -58.20 -49.57 21.90
C GLY A 97 -59.62 -49.23 22.38
N LYS A 98 -60.23 -48.13 21.91
CA LYS A 98 -61.54 -47.63 22.38
C LYS A 98 -62.62 -47.80 21.32
N PHE A 99 -63.88 -47.95 21.74
CA PHE A 99 -65.02 -48.08 20.82
C PHE A 99 -65.26 -46.84 19.95
N PHE A 100 -65.05 -45.63 20.49
CA PHE A 100 -65.22 -44.36 19.77
C PHE A 100 -63.89 -43.76 19.30
N VAL A 101 -63.14 -44.49 18.47
CA VAL A 101 -61.79 -44.11 17.99
C VAL A 101 -61.76 -42.71 17.38
N ASN A 102 -62.70 -42.39 16.47
CA ASN A 102 -62.74 -41.09 15.79
C ASN A 102 -62.92 -39.91 16.77
N HIS A 103 -63.80 -40.05 17.76
CA HIS A 103 -64.00 -39.02 18.77
C HIS A 103 -62.75 -38.87 19.65
N CYS A 104 -62.15 -40.00 20.06
CA CYS A 104 -60.92 -40.00 20.86
C CYS A 104 -59.76 -39.30 20.14
N ILE A 105 -59.53 -39.61 18.85
CA ILE A 105 -58.47 -38.99 18.05
C ILE A 105 -58.74 -37.49 17.88
N ASN A 106 -59.98 -37.08 17.63
CA ASN A 106 -60.31 -35.67 17.50
C ASN A 106 -60.08 -34.91 18.81
N SER A 107 -60.49 -35.47 19.95
CA SER A 107 -60.19 -34.89 21.27
C SER A 107 -58.69 -34.76 21.51
N ALA A 108 -57.90 -35.79 21.20
CA ALA A 108 -56.44 -35.74 21.31
C ALA A 108 -55.80 -34.67 20.40
N LYS A 109 -56.35 -34.45 19.20
CA LYS A 109 -55.92 -33.39 18.27
C LYS A 109 -56.23 -32.00 18.81
N GLU A 110 -57.37 -31.78 19.45
CA GLU A 110 -57.67 -30.47 20.03
C GLU A 110 -56.72 -30.14 21.17
N VAL A 111 -56.43 -31.10 22.07
CA VAL A 111 -55.40 -30.92 23.12
C VAL A 111 -54.03 -30.59 22.52
N GLN A 112 -53.62 -31.34 21.48
CA GLN A 112 -52.34 -31.07 20.80
C GLN A 112 -52.32 -29.68 20.17
N ARG A 113 -53.40 -29.24 19.52
CA ARG A 113 -53.49 -27.91 18.92
C ARG A 113 -53.36 -26.83 19.97
N GLU A 114 -54.07 -26.93 21.09
CA GLU A 114 -53.99 -25.96 22.18
C GLU A 114 -52.58 -25.84 22.75
N GLU A 115 -51.94 -26.97 23.08
CA GLU A 115 -50.56 -27.01 23.59
C GLU A 115 -49.58 -26.38 22.57
N LEU A 116 -49.69 -26.72 21.28
CA LEU A 116 -48.84 -26.16 20.23
C LEU A 116 -49.09 -24.66 19.98
N GLN A 117 -50.32 -24.16 20.17
CA GLN A 117 -50.60 -22.72 20.07
C GLN A 117 -49.93 -21.94 21.19
N VAL A 118 -49.89 -22.48 22.42
CA VAL A 118 -49.19 -21.86 23.55
C VAL A 118 -47.68 -21.80 23.27
N LEU A 119 -47.09 -22.90 22.77
CA LEU A 119 -45.67 -22.93 22.41
C LEU A 119 -45.34 -21.94 21.29
N ARG A 120 -46.18 -21.83 20.26
CA ARG A 120 -46.00 -20.84 19.18
C ARG A 120 -45.97 -19.40 19.69
N LYS A 121 -46.85 -19.03 20.64
CA LYS A 121 -46.84 -17.70 21.26
C LYS A 121 -45.50 -17.44 21.95
N ARG A 122 -45.01 -18.43 22.72
CA ARG A 122 -43.71 -18.36 23.38
C ARG A 122 -42.55 -18.25 22.38
N GLU A 123 -42.55 -18.98 21.27
CA GLU A 123 -41.54 -18.84 20.19
C GLU A 123 -41.50 -17.40 19.65
N LEU A 124 -42.66 -16.79 19.42
CA LEU A 124 -42.75 -15.41 18.93
C LEU A 124 -42.21 -14.40 19.94
N GLU A 125 -42.58 -14.53 21.22
CA GLU A 125 -42.10 -13.67 22.31
C GLU A 125 -40.58 -13.74 22.46
N VAL A 126 -39.99 -14.95 22.40
CA VAL A 126 -38.54 -15.15 22.44
C VAL A 126 -37.88 -14.49 21.22
N GLY A 127 -38.46 -14.67 20.02
CA GLY A 127 -37.93 -14.07 18.80
C GLY A 127 -38.02 -12.54 18.76
N GLU A 128 -39.09 -11.95 19.27
CA GLU A 128 -39.25 -10.49 19.41
C GLU A 128 -38.25 -9.92 20.41
N ALA A 129 -38.08 -10.57 21.56
CA ALA A 129 -37.11 -10.17 22.56
C ALA A 129 -35.66 -10.25 22.04
N GLU A 130 -35.32 -11.30 21.28
CA GLU A 130 -34.00 -11.43 20.68
C GLU A 130 -33.73 -10.34 19.64
N ARG A 131 -34.71 -10.01 18.79
CA ARG A 131 -34.59 -8.91 17.82
C ARG A 131 -34.41 -7.55 18.52
N ALA A 132 -35.18 -7.30 19.57
CA ALA A 132 -35.07 -6.07 20.37
C ALA A 132 -33.71 -5.98 21.09
N TYR A 133 -33.21 -7.09 21.64
CA TYR A 133 -31.90 -7.15 22.29
C TYR A 133 -30.77 -6.81 21.30
N ARG A 134 -30.75 -7.46 20.13
CA ARG A 134 -29.73 -7.18 19.10
C ARG A 134 -29.84 -5.77 18.54
N ALA A 135 -31.04 -5.18 18.49
CA ALA A 135 -31.20 -3.78 18.11
C ALA A 135 -30.58 -2.84 19.14
N ALA A 136 -30.87 -3.05 20.43
CA ALA A 136 -30.28 -2.28 21.52
C ALA A 136 -28.75 -2.43 21.59
N GLU A 137 -28.21 -3.61 21.31
CA GLU A 137 -26.77 -3.83 21.22
C GLU A 137 -26.13 -3.03 20.09
N ARG A 138 -26.70 -3.05 18.88
CA ARG A 138 -26.23 -2.21 17.76
C ARG A 138 -26.29 -0.72 18.08
N ASP A 139 -27.34 -0.26 18.74
CA ASP A 139 -27.49 1.14 19.12
C ASP A 139 -26.43 1.56 20.15
N ARG A 140 -26.14 0.69 21.13
CA ARG A 140 -25.05 0.90 22.10
C ARG A 140 -23.70 0.94 21.42
N GLU A 141 -23.39 -0.02 20.56
CA GLU A 141 -22.14 -0.02 19.80
C GLU A 141 -22.01 1.22 18.91
N GLN A 142 -23.09 1.63 18.25
CA GLN A 142 -23.08 2.82 17.42
C GLN A 142 -22.85 4.08 18.25
N ALA A 143 -23.45 4.18 19.44
CA ALA A 143 -23.21 5.27 20.38
C ALA A 143 -21.75 5.32 20.84
N LEU A 144 -21.14 4.17 21.16
CA LEU A 144 -19.73 4.08 21.53
C LEU A 144 -18.82 4.52 20.38
N ARG A 145 -19.04 4.01 19.16
CA ARG A 145 -18.26 4.41 17.97
C ARG A 145 -18.40 5.89 17.67
N ARG A 146 -19.59 6.48 17.84
CA ARG A 146 -19.81 7.92 17.69
C ARG A 146 -19.04 8.71 18.75
N ALA A 147 -19.11 8.29 20.01
CA ALA A 147 -18.37 8.93 21.11
C ALA A 147 -16.85 8.86 20.90
N GLU A 148 -16.32 7.71 20.46
CA GLU A 148 -14.90 7.55 20.10
C GLU A 148 -14.50 8.42 18.90
N PHE A 149 -15.37 8.52 17.90
CA PHE A 149 -15.16 9.38 16.75
C PHE A 149 -15.11 10.85 17.16
N GLU A 150 -16.05 11.30 17.99
CA GLU A 150 -16.09 12.66 18.53
C GLU A 150 -14.88 12.97 19.42
N ALA A 151 -14.51 12.05 20.31
CA ALA A 151 -13.33 12.19 21.16
C ALA A 151 -12.01 12.26 20.36
N SER A 152 -11.95 11.58 19.20
CA SER A 152 -10.76 11.58 18.33
C SER A 152 -10.74 12.68 17.27
N GLN A 153 -11.85 13.42 17.07
CA GLN A 153 -11.92 14.55 16.13
C GLN A 153 -10.80 15.59 16.32
N PRO A 154 -10.55 16.15 17.52
CA PRO A 154 -9.52 17.19 17.67
C PRO A 154 -8.12 16.69 17.35
N LYS A 155 -7.82 15.43 17.69
CA LYS A 155 -6.54 14.80 17.34
C LYS A 155 -6.41 14.61 15.83
N ARG A 156 -7.48 14.20 15.15
CA ARG A 156 -7.51 14.04 13.68
C ARG A 156 -7.36 15.38 12.97
N SER A 157 -8.09 16.42 13.39
CA SER A 157 -7.96 17.76 12.81
C SER A 157 -6.55 18.33 13.01
N ALA A 158 -5.95 18.15 14.19
CA ALA A 158 -4.56 18.57 14.45
C ALA A 158 -3.54 17.79 13.59
N SER A 159 -3.77 16.48 13.39
CA SER A 159 -2.91 15.66 12.51
C SER A 159 -3.05 16.05 11.04
N GLU A 160 -4.25 16.39 10.58
CA GLU A 160 -4.48 16.88 9.22
C GLU A 160 -3.84 18.25 8.99
N GLN A 161 -3.97 19.17 9.95
CA GLN A 161 -3.32 20.48 9.91
C GLN A 161 -1.79 20.35 9.86
N SER A 162 -1.20 19.58 10.77
CA SER A 162 0.26 19.36 10.77
C SER A 162 0.76 18.67 9.49
N SER A 163 -0.03 17.78 8.88
CA SER A 163 0.29 17.17 7.59
C SER A 163 0.25 18.18 6.44
N ARG A 164 -0.75 19.08 6.43
CA ARG A 164 -0.87 20.16 5.44
C ARG A 164 0.31 21.13 5.57
N ASP A 165 0.66 21.52 6.79
CA ASP A 165 1.77 22.44 7.05
C ASP A 165 3.11 21.81 6.66
N ALA A 166 3.32 20.54 7.00
CA ALA A 166 4.53 19.80 6.59
C ALA A 166 4.63 19.68 5.07
N PHE A 167 3.52 19.45 4.37
CA PHE A 167 3.50 19.44 2.91
C PHE A 167 3.86 20.80 2.33
N GLN A 168 3.25 21.89 2.83
CA GLN A 168 3.56 23.25 2.37
C GLN A 168 5.03 23.63 2.61
N LYS A 169 5.57 23.31 3.80
CA LYS A 169 7.00 23.53 4.10
C LYS A 169 7.92 22.78 3.14
N LYS A 170 7.61 21.52 2.85
CA LYS A 170 8.37 20.74 1.85
C LYS A 170 8.28 21.35 0.46
N GLN A 171 7.12 21.87 0.05
CA GLN A 171 6.98 22.56 -1.24
C GLN A 171 7.85 23.81 -1.30
N GLN A 172 7.84 24.64 -0.25
CA GLN A 172 8.69 25.83 -0.16
C GLN A 172 10.18 25.46 -0.16
N GLU A 173 10.57 24.44 0.61
CA GLU A 173 11.95 23.97 0.65
C GLU A 173 12.43 23.44 -0.70
N GLN A 174 11.59 22.71 -1.45
CA GLN A 174 11.92 22.28 -2.80
C GLN A 174 12.10 23.46 -3.75
N GLN A 175 11.25 24.48 -3.66
CA GLN A 175 11.41 25.70 -4.46
C GLN A 175 12.71 26.44 -4.12
N LEU A 176 13.07 26.54 -2.84
CA LEU A 176 14.34 27.14 -2.42
C LEU A 176 15.54 26.33 -2.89
N ARG A 177 15.51 25.00 -2.75
CA ARG A 177 16.56 24.10 -3.25
C ARG A 177 16.70 24.20 -4.76
N GLU A 178 15.60 24.29 -5.49
CA GLU A 178 15.62 24.50 -6.94
C GLU A 178 16.23 25.87 -7.29
N ALA A 179 15.80 26.95 -6.63
CA ALA A 179 16.38 28.27 -6.82
C ALA A 179 17.89 28.30 -6.54
N GLN A 180 18.35 27.62 -5.47
CA GLN A 180 19.78 27.47 -5.17
C GLN A 180 20.51 26.67 -6.26
N ARG A 181 19.96 25.53 -6.69
CA ARG A 181 20.53 24.73 -7.79
C ARG A 181 20.66 25.54 -9.08
N GLN A 182 19.65 26.33 -9.42
CA GLN A 182 19.65 27.18 -10.61
C GLN A 182 20.67 28.33 -10.46
N GLY A 183 20.77 28.96 -9.28
CA GLY A 183 21.79 29.97 -8.99
C GLY A 183 23.23 29.46 -9.06
N GLU A 184 23.46 28.22 -8.60
CA GLU A 184 24.78 27.56 -8.64
C GLU A 184 25.07 26.87 -9.99
N ALA A 185 24.08 26.74 -10.88
CA ALA A 185 24.25 26.08 -12.18
C ALA A 185 25.43 26.62 -13.01
N PRO A 186 25.63 27.95 -13.19
CA PRO A 186 26.78 28.46 -13.96
C PRO A 186 28.11 28.12 -13.27
N GLN A 187 28.17 28.17 -11.94
CA GLN A 187 29.39 27.86 -11.20
C GLN A 187 29.71 26.36 -11.26
N ARG A 188 28.70 25.50 -11.19
CA ARG A 188 28.84 24.05 -11.40
C ARG A 188 29.30 23.73 -12.82
N ALA A 189 28.77 24.40 -13.83
CA ALA A 189 29.21 24.25 -15.22
C ALA A 189 30.68 24.68 -15.39
N ALA A 190 31.10 25.81 -14.82
CA ALA A 190 32.49 26.26 -14.83
C ALA A 190 33.43 25.27 -14.12
N ASN A 191 33.02 24.73 -12.97
CA ASN A 191 33.77 23.72 -12.23
C ASN A 191 33.90 22.40 -13.02
N ALA A 192 32.84 21.97 -13.70
CA ALA A 192 32.86 20.79 -14.56
C ALA A 192 33.86 20.97 -15.71
N GLN A 193 33.80 22.09 -16.42
CA GLN A 193 34.76 22.41 -17.49
C GLN A 193 36.21 22.48 -16.97
N ALA A 194 36.43 23.06 -15.79
CA ALA A 194 37.76 23.10 -15.19
C ALA A 194 38.28 21.70 -14.81
N TYR A 195 37.40 20.79 -14.39
CA TYR A 195 37.75 19.41 -14.08
C TYR A 195 38.05 18.60 -15.34
N GLU A 196 37.23 18.73 -16.39
CA GLU A 196 37.47 18.10 -17.70
C GLU A 196 38.82 18.50 -18.29
N LYS A 197 39.17 19.80 -18.24
CA LYS A 197 40.49 20.28 -18.66
C LYS A 197 41.62 19.60 -17.90
N LYS A 198 41.53 19.53 -16.57
CA LYS A 198 42.52 18.85 -15.73
C LYS A 198 42.65 17.36 -16.07
N GLN A 199 41.55 16.67 -16.37
CA GLN A 199 41.59 15.29 -16.82
C GLN A 199 42.32 15.16 -18.16
N SER A 200 41.96 15.99 -19.15
CA SER A 200 42.63 15.96 -20.46
C SER A 200 44.13 16.29 -20.38
N ASP A 201 44.52 17.23 -19.52
CA ASP A 201 45.93 17.58 -19.28
C ASP A 201 46.68 16.43 -18.62
N PHE A 202 46.03 15.73 -17.68
CA PHE A 202 46.60 14.56 -17.03
C PHE A 202 46.78 13.41 -18.03
N ASP A 203 45.77 13.12 -18.83
CA ASP A 203 45.80 12.09 -19.86
C ASP A 203 46.89 12.38 -20.91
N ALA A 204 47.00 13.64 -21.36
CA ALA A 204 48.04 14.08 -22.27
C ALA A 204 49.45 13.89 -21.68
N ARG A 205 49.65 14.26 -20.41
CA ARG A 205 50.93 14.04 -19.70
C ARG A 205 51.27 12.56 -19.57
N MET A 206 50.28 11.72 -19.30
CA MET A 206 50.46 10.27 -19.21
C MET A 206 50.84 9.66 -20.56
N GLN A 207 50.17 10.09 -21.65
CA GLN A 207 50.52 9.66 -23.01
C GLN A 207 51.91 10.13 -23.42
N GLU A 208 52.27 11.38 -23.14
CA GLU A 208 53.61 11.92 -23.42
C GLU A 208 54.68 11.16 -22.64
N ALA A 209 54.44 10.84 -21.37
CA ALA A 209 55.35 10.03 -20.57
C ALA A 209 55.50 8.61 -21.11
N GLN A 210 54.43 7.98 -21.59
CA GLN A 210 54.48 6.67 -22.23
C GLN A 210 55.26 6.71 -23.55
N GLN A 211 55.04 7.72 -24.39
CA GLN A 211 55.76 7.90 -25.65
C GLN A 211 57.25 8.10 -25.41
N LYS A 212 57.62 9.02 -24.51
CA LYS A 212 59.03 9.23 -24.11
C LYS A 212 59.64 7.94 -23.53
N GLY A 213 58.89 7.20 -22.71
CA GLY A 213 59.32 5.91 -22.18
C GLY A 213 59.57 4.86 -23.26
N ALA A 214 58.69 4.80 -24.27
CA ALA A 214 58.81 3.90 -25.42
C ALA A 214 59.96 4.28 -26.35
N GLU A 215 60.15 5.57 -26.64
CA GLU A 215 61.29 6.08 -27.42
C GLU A 215 62.61 5.78 -26.72
N GLN A 216 62.71 6.06 -25.41
CA GLN A 216 63.89 5.72 -24.63
C GLN A 216 64.13 4.20 -24.59
N ALA A 217 63.07 3.38 -24.53
CA ALA A 217 63.20 1.93 -24.62
C ALA A 217 63.72 1.48 -26.00
N ARG A 218 63.25 2.08 -27.09
CA ARG A 218 63.77 1.83 -28.45
C ARG A 218 65.23 2.25 -28.58
N GLN A 219 65.59 3.45 -28.10
CA GLN A 219 66.96 3.93 -28.07
C GLN A 219 67.87 3.00 -27.25
N ARG A 220 67.41 2.52 -26.09
CA ARG A 220 68.14 1.51 -25.31
C ARG A 220 68.37 0.22 -26.11
N GLN A 221 67.34 -0.28 -26.79
CA GLN A 221 67.47 -1.48 -27.64
C GLN A 221 68.43 -1.27 -28.81
N GLU A 222 68.39 -0.11 -29.47
CA GLU A 222 69.30 0.25 -30.56
C GLU A 222 70.74 0.39 -30.08
N ASN A 223 70.95 1.05 -28.92
CA ASN A 223 72.25 1.17 -28.30
C ASN A 223 72.83 -0.20 -27.92
N VAL A 224 72.02 -1.11 -27.37
CA VAL A 224 72.42 -2.50 -27.08
C VAL A 224 72.81 -3.23 -28.37
N LYS A 225 71.98 -3.18 -29.42
CA LYS A 225 72.30 -3.80 -30.73
C LYS A 225 73.58 -3.24 -31.34
N ALA A 226 73.79 -1.92 -31.25
CA ALA A 226 75.00 -1.27 -31.74
C ALA A 226 76.23 -1.69 -30.94
N TYR A 227 76.10 -1.83 -29.62
CA TYR A 227 77.17 -2.32 -28.75
C TYR A 227 77.53 -3.78 -29.07
N GLU A 228 76.55 -4.67 -29.22
CA GLU A 228 76.77 -6.06 -29.64
C GLU A 228 77.40 -6.16 -31.03
N ALA A 229 76.97 -5.31 -31.98
CA ALA A 229 77.57 -5.27 -33.32
C ALA A 229 79.05 -4.84 -33.27
N LYS A 230 79.40 -3.86 -32.44
CA LYS A 230 80.80 -3.46 -32.20
C LYS A 230 81.61 -4.59 -31.59
N GLN A 231 81.06 -5.32 -30.62
CA GLN A 231 81.75 -6.48 -30.04
C GLN A 231 82.05 -7.55 -31.12
N ARG A 232 81.06 -7.92 -31.94
CA ARG A 232 81.25 -8.87 -33.05
C ARG A 232 82.28 -8.39 -34.09
N ASP A 233 82.29 -7.09 -34.40
CA ASP A 233 83.25 -6.52 -35.37
C ASP A 233 84.67 -6.52 -34.80
N LEU A 234 84.85 -6.21 -33.51
CA LEU A 234 86.14 -6.31 -32.82
C LEU A 234 86.66 -7.76 -32.82
N GLU A 235 85.81 -8.73 -32.49
CA GLU A 235 86.17 -10.16 -32.56
C GLU A 235 86.55 -10.60 -33.98
N ARG A 236 85.82 -10.14 -35.00
CA ARG A 236 86.13 -10.44 -36.41
C ARG A 236 87.47 -9.85 -36.83
N ARG A 237 87.75 -8.60 -36.47
CA ARG A 237 89.05 -7.96 -36.74
C ARG A 237 90.20 -8.66 -36.01
N GLN A 238 89.99 -9.09 -34.76
CA GLN A 238 90.99 -9.87 -34.03
C GLN A 238 91.31 -11.17 -34.77
N LYS A 239 90.30 -11.93 -35.17
CA LYS A 239 90.46 -13.16 -35.97
C LYS A 239 91.17 -12.89 -37.31
N GLU A 240 90.79 -11.85 -38.04
CA GLU A 240 91.45 -11.49 -39.30
C GLU A 240 92.94 -11.12 -39.09
N LEU A 241 93.25 -10.39 -38.02
CA LEU A 241 94.64 -10.05 -37.67
C LEU A 241 95.44 -11.29 -37.27
N GLU A 242 94.86 -12.22 -36.52
CA GLU A 242 95.48 -13.50 -36.17
C GLU A 242 95.71 -14.37 -37.41
N GLU A 243 94.73 -14.46 -38.32
CA GLU A 243 94.88 -15.15 -39.60
C GLU A 243 95.97 -14.49 -40.47
N ARG A 244 96.01 -13.15 -40.55
CA ARG A 244 97.06 -12.41 -41.25
C ARG A 244 98.44 -12.67 -40.63
N ARG A 245 98.54 -12.71 -39.30
CA ARG A 245 99.78 -13.07 -38.59
C ARG A 245 100.19 -14.52 -38.84
N ALA A 246 99.24 -15.46 -38.87
CA ALA A 246 99.49 -16.86 -39.18
C ALA A 246 99.99 -17.03 -40.62
N LYS A 247 99.31 -16.41 -41.60
CA LYS A 247 99.74 -16.37 -43.01
C LYS A 247 101.13 -15.72 -43.16
N ALA A 248 101.42 -14.64 -42.43
CA ALA A 248 102.74 -14.03 -42.42
C ALA A 248 103.83 -14.93 -41.79
N LYS A 249 103.50 -15.69 -40.75
CA LYS A 249 104.41 -16.70 -40.15
C LYS A 249 104.64 -17.89 -41.08
N GLU A 250 103.63 -18.35 -41.80
CA GLU A 250 103.79 -19.38 -42.84
C GLU A 250 104.68 -18.89 -44.00
N GLN A 251 104.50 -17.63 -44.43
CA GLN A 251 105.37 -17.00 -45.43
C GLN A 251 106.81 -16.79 -44.93
N GLN A 252 107.01 -16.48 -43.64
CA GLN A 252 108.35 -16.39 -43.03
C GLN A 252 108.99 -17.76 -42.77
N GLY A 253 108.21 -18.79 -42.44
CA GLY A 253 108.67 -20.18 -42.29
C GLY A 253 109.02 -20.84 -43.62
N GLN A 254 108.38 -20.45 -44.73
CA GLN A 254 108.79 -20.84 -46.08
C GLN A 254 110.02 -20.07 -46.59
N ALA A 255 110.37 -18.93 -45.97
CA ALA A 255 111.58 -18.16 -46.30
C ALA A 255 112.84 -18.59 -45.53
N SER A 256 112.72 -19.40 -44.46
CA SER A 256 113.86 -19.87 -43.65
C SER A 256 114.16 -21.38 -43.76
N ALA A 257 113.62 -22.07 -44.77
CA ALA A 257 114.11 -23.38 -45.17
C ALA A 257 115.33 -23.19 -46.12
N PRO A 258 116.49 -23.81 -45.84
CA PRO A 258 117.70 -23.60 -46.63
C PRO A 258 117.50 -24.13 -48.05
N ARG A 259 117.69 -23.28 -49.06
CA ARG A 259 117.83 -23.73 -50.45
C ARG A 259 119.29 -24.18 -50.68
N PRO A 260 119.55 -25.48 -50.97
CA PRO A 260 120.85 -25.99 -51.34
C PRO A 260 121.07 -25.85 -52.87
N PHE A 261 122.21 -25.30 -53.27
CA PHE A 261 122.85 -25.32 -54.61
C PHE A 261 122.08 -24.78 -55.84
N GLY A 262 122.77 -23.94 -56.63
CA GLY A 262 122.61 -23.89 -58.10
C GLY A 262 122.64 -22.49 -58.75
N PHE A 263 123.79 -22.17 -59.38
CA PHE A 263 124.06 -21.22 -60.49
C PHE A 263 123.56 -19.76 -60.43
#